data_AF-A0A812CWN3-F1
#
_entry.id   AF-A0A812CWN3-F1
#
_cell.length_a   1.000
_cell.length_b   1.000
_cell.length_c   1.000
_cell.angle_alpha   90.00
_cell.angle_beta   90.00
_cell.angle_gamma   90.00
#
_symmetry.space_group_name_H-M   'P 1'
#
loop_
_entity.id
_entity.type
_entity.pdbx_description
1 polymer ?
#
loop_
_entity_poly.entity_id
_entity_poly.type
_entity_poly.pdbx_seq_one_letter_code
_entity_poly.pdbx_strand_id
1 'polypeptide(L)'
;MTQGHLLKLLCSNQVKKIAHDCRLDSGALYKHYNAVLSNVFDTQMAHILINVRNGSDSWWDPARASLKTLCFIYNVPLLASLKDSVKYSMTQNDSFWSERPLTDRMVNYAAADAAQLIPLYSKILPLLSESDRGLMCQLSKEQIYTMIDGDWVRSIQSFRKGKELHERLKQLPDLPLSKQQRKLLNRYRHLVSIPQAPPAQPTLRDI
;
A
#
# COMPACT_ATOMS: atom_id res chain seq x y z
N MET A 1 -1.53 32.63 -0.92
CA MET A 1 -0.24 32.31 -1.57
C MET A 1 0.33 31.05 -0.92
N THR A 2 0.19 29.88 -1.54
CA THR A 2 0.97 28.70 -1.15
C THR A 2 2.18 28.61 -2.08
N GLN A 3 3.31 29.19 -1.67
CA GLN A 3 4.58 29.14 -2.42
C GLN A 3 5.21 27.73 -2.47
N GLY A 4 4.54 26.70 -1.93
CA GLY A 4 5.05 25.33 -1.88
C GLY A 4 4.71 24.53 -3.13
N HIS A 5 5.74 24.11 -3.88
CA HIS A 5 5.60 23.22 -5.04
C HIS A 5 5.51 21.73 -4.69
N LEU A 6 5.28 21.39 -3.42
CA LEU A 6 5.26 20.00 -2.95
C LEU A 6 4.17 19.17 -3.64
N LEU A 7 2.97 19.71 -3.82
CA LEU A 7 1.88 18.99 -4.50
C LEU A 7 2.24 18.63 -5.95
N LYS A 8 3.01 19.49 -6.64
CA LYS A 8 3.52 19.19 -8.00
C LYS A 8 4.41 17.95 -7.98
N LEU A 9 5.26 17.78 -6.96
CA LEU A 9 6.12 16.60 -6.81
C LEU A 9 5.31 15.35 -6.42
N LEU A 10 4.41 15.48 -5.45
CA LEU A 10 3.58 14.38 -4.96
C LEU A 10 2.64 13.82 -6.06
N CYS A 11 2.11 14.69 -6.93
CA CYS A 11 1.25 14.31 -8.05
C CYS A 11 2.01 14.01 -9.36
N SER A 12 3.34 14.20 -9.42
CA SER A 12 4.12 13.97 -10.64
C SER A 12 4.37 12.49 -10.93
N ASN A 13 4.01 12.04 -12.14
CA ASN A 13 4.36 10.71 -12.62
C ASN A 13 5.87 10.54 -12.88
N GLN A 14 6.63 11.63 -13.00
CA GLN A 14 8.08 11.59 -13.25
C GLN A 14 8.90 11.32 -11.97
N VAL A 15 8.33 11.64 -10.81
CA VAL A 15 8.99 11.45 -9.52
C VAL A 15 8.40 10.21 -8.85
N LYS A 16 9.23 9.21 -8.58
CA LYS A 16 8.80 8.03 -7.82
C LYS A 16 8.76 8.36 -6.34
N LYS A 17 7.62 8.13 -5.70
CA LYS A 17 7.46 8.27 -4.25
C LYS A 17 7.59 6.90 -3.61
N ILE A 18 8.51 6.76 -2.67
CA ILE A 18 8.61 5.55 -1.86
C ILE A 18 7.77 5.76 -0.60
N ALA A 19 6.87 4.85 -0.31
CA ALA A 19 6.01 4.91 0.86
C ALA A 19 5.92 3.54 1.55
N HIS A 20 5.37 3.53 2.75
CA HIS A 20 5.00 2.32 3.46
C HIS A 20 3.56 2.47 3.92
N ASP A 21 2.65 1.66 3.37
CA ASP A 21 1.23 1.68 3.74
C ASP A 21 0.57 3.05 3.58
N CYS A 22 0.66 3.64 2.38
CA CYS A 22 0.26 5.03 2.10
C CYS A 22 -1.25 5.33 2.12
N ARG A 23 -2.09 4.41 2.61
CA ARG A 23 -3.57 4.52 2.54
C ARG A 23 -4.09 5.77 3.24
N LEU A 24 -3.66 5.99 4.49
CA LEU A 24 -4.09 7.14 5.29
C LEU A 24 -3.46 8.43 4.79
N ASP A 25 -2.19 8.41 4.39
CA ASP A 25 -1.51 9.58 3.83
C ASP A 25 -2.20 10.09 2.57
N SER A 26 -2.53 9.17 1.66
CA SER A 26 -3.24 9.48 0.41
C SER A 26 -4.65 10.01 0.69
N GLY A 27 -5.39 9.40 1.61
CA GLY A 27 -6.70 9.88 2.04
C GLY A 27 -6.66 11.29 2.63
N ALA A 28 -5.65 11.58 3.46
CA ALA A 28 -5.44 12.91 4.02
C ALA A 28 -5.11 13.95 2.93
N LEU A 29 -4.19 13.63 2.02
CA LEU A 29 -3.83 14.51 0.90
C LEU A 29 -5.05 14.84 0.02
N TYR A 30 -5.86 13.84 -0.28
CA TYR A 30 -7.08 14.03 -1.06
C TYR A 30 -8.10 14.88 -0.31
N LYS A 31 -8.39 14.56 0.95
CA LYS A 31 -9.37 15.27 1.77
C LYS A 31 -9.02 16.75 1.97
N HIS A 32 -7.75 17.05 2.22
CA HIS A 32 -7.32 18.39 2.59
C HIS A 32 -6.86 19.26 1.41
N TYR A 33 -6.42 18.64 0.31
CA TYR A 33 -5.79 19.36 -0.81
C TYR A 33 -6.29 18.91 -2.19
N ASN A 34 -7.30 18.03 -2.26
CA ASN A 34 -7.77 17.42 -3.50
C ASN A 34 -6.63 16.79 -4.34
N ALA A 35 -5.58 16.33 -3.66
CA ALA A 35 -4.35 15.84 -4.28
C ALA A 35 -4.31 14.31 -4.28
N VAL A 36 -4.01 13.73 -5.44
CA VAL A 36 -3.86 12.28 -5.60
C VAL A 36 -2.40 11.94 -5.85
N LEU A 37 -1.82 11.10 -4.98
CA LEU A 37 -0.47 10.59 -5.19
C LEU A 37 -0.38 9.82 -6.51
N SER A 38 0.77 9.93 -7.19
CA SER A 38 1.05 9.20 -8.43
C SER A 38 2.42 8.52 -8.37
N ASN A 39 2.75 7.56 -9.24
CA ASN A 39 4.06 6.86 -9.25
C ASN A 39 4.59 6.48 -7.83
N VAL A 40 3.73 5.87 -7.01
CA VAL A 40 4.10 5.38 -5.67
C VAL A 40 4.66 3.96 -5.78
N PHE A 41 5.70 3.67 -5.01
CA PHE A 41 6.13 2.33 -4.67
C PHE A 41 5.83 2.10 -3.19
N ASP A 42 4.84 1.26 -2.89
CA ASP A 42 4.49 0.92 -1.52
C ASP A 42 5.29 -0.31 -1.05
N THR A 43 6.20 -0.11 -0.09
CA THR A 43 7.09 -1.16 0.42
C THR A 43 6.34 -2.30 1.11
N GLN A 44 5.18 -2.03 1.72
CA GLN A 44 4.36 -3.08 2.33
C GLN A 44 3.74 -3.97 1.25
N MET A 45 3.27 -3.39 0.16
CA MET A 45 2.70 -4.16 -0.95
C MET A 45 3.75 -4.95 -1.71
N ALA A 46 4.96 -4.39 -1.84
CA ALA A 46 6.08 -5.09 -2.44
C ALA A 46 6.46 -6.35 -1.64
N HIS A 47 6.49 -6.24 -0.30
CA HIS A 47 6.73 -7.40 0.57
C HIS A 47 5.65 -8.48 0.44
N ILE A 48 4.37 -8.07 0.47
CA ILE A 48 3.24 -9.00 0.29
C ILE A 48 3.32 -9.70 -1.06
N LEU A 49 3.64 -8.97 -2.14
CA LEU A 49 3.79 -9.56 -3.47
C LEU A 49 4.88 -10.63 -3.50
N ILE A 50 6.03 -10.37 -2.86
CA ILE A 50 7.12 -11.34 -2.76
C ILE A 50 6.67 -12.60 -2.00
N ASN A 51 5.99 -12.44 -0.86
CA ASN A 51 5.52 -13.58 -0.08
C ASN A 51 4.46 -14.41 -0.82
N VAL A 52 3.50 -13.76 -1.49
CA VAL A 52 2.49 -14.47 -2.27
C VAL A 52 3.14 -15.20 -3.45
N ARG A 53 4.09 -14.57 -4.14
CA ARG A 53 4.86 -15.21 -5.22
C ARG A 53 5.63 -16.44 -4.73
N ASN A 54 6.21 -16.37 -3.53
CA ASN A 54 6.94 -17.47 -2.91
C ASN A 54 6.01 -18.52 -2.26
N GLY A 55 4.68 -18.33 -2.32
CA GLY A 55 3.70 -19.23 -1.72
C GLY A 55 3.61 -19.17 -0.19
N SER A 56 4.28 -18.20 0.44
CA SER A 56 4.26 -17.98 1.89
C SER A 56 3.01 -17.25 2.37
N ASP A 57 2.39 -16.45 1.50
CA ASP A 57 1.16 -15.71 1.76
C ASP A 57 0.10 -15.97 0.68
N SER A 58 -1.09 -15.44 0.94
CA SER A 58 -2.27 -15.56 0.09
C SER A 58 -2.91 -14.19 -0.13
N TRP A 59 -3.42 -13.90 -1.33
CA TRP A 59 -4.14 -12.64 -1.58
C TRP A 59 -5.45 -12.52 -0.79
N TRP A 60 -5.95 -13.62 -0.21
CA TRP A 60 -7.18 -13.66 0.57
C TRP A 60 -7.02 -12.91 1.89
N ASP A 61 -5.85 -13.08 2.53
CA ASP A 61 -5.51 -12.52 3.84
C ASP A 61 -3.97 -12.41 3.98
N PRO A 62 -3.33 -11.45 3.27
CA PRO A 62 -1.88 -11.33 3.31
C PRO A 62 -1.40 -10.69 4.61
N ALA A 63 -0.30 -11.21 5.18
CA ALA A 63 0.30 -10.63 6.36
C ALA A 63 0.84 -9.22 6.09
N ARG A 64 0.27 -8.21 6.76
CA ARG A 64 0.70 -6.81 6.63
C ARG A 64 1.78 -6.50 7.67
N ALA A 65 3.03 -6.48 7.23
CA ALA A 65 4.17 -6.16 8.08
C ALA A 65 4.32 -4.64 8.28
N SER A 66 4.64 -4.23 9.51
CA SER A 66 4.97 -2.83 9.84
C SER A 66 6.31 -2.41 9.23
N LEU A 67 6.56 -1.10 9.11
CA LEU A 67 7.85 -0.58 8.64
C LEU A 67 9.03 -1.13 9.46
N LYS A 68 8.89 -1.18 10.79
CA LYS A 68 9.90 -1.75 11.69
C LYS A 68 10.16 -3.23 11.37
N THR A 69 9.09 -4.00 11.16
CA THR A 69 9.18 -5.41 10.80
C THR A 69 9.88 -5.60 9.46
N LEU A 70 9.55 -4.79 8.45
CA LEU A 70 10.23 -4.86 7.15
C LEU A 70 11.70 -4.50 7.25
N CYS A 71 12.05 -3.44 7.98
CA CYS A 71 13.45 -3.09 8.19
C CYS A 71 14.22 -4.25 8.84
N PHE A 72 13.62 -4.94 9.81
CA PHE A 72 14.22 -6.15 10.39
C PHE A 72 14.39 -7.27 9.34
N ILE A 73 13.32 -7.64 8.62
CA ILE A 73 13.35 -8.70 7.59
C ILE A 73 14.41 -8.43 6.52
N TYR A 74 14.55 -7.18 6.08
CA TYR A 74 15.44 -6.79 5.00
C TYR A 74 16.82 -6.30 5.47
N ASN A 75 17.14 -6.49 6.76
CA ASN A 75 18.42 -6.08 7.36
C ASN A 75 18.74 -4.59 7.13
N VAL A 76 17.74 -3.72 7.25
CA VAL A 76 17.90 -2.27 7.25
C VAL A 76 18.07 -1.82 8.70
N PRO A 77 19.19 -1.17 9.05
CA PRO A 77 19.40 -0.66 10.39
C PRO A 77 18.27 0.27 10.81
N LEU A 78 17.62 -0.05 11.92
CA LEU A 78 16.59 0.82 12.48
C LEU A 78 17.25 2.08 13.04
N LEU A 79 16.85 3.21 12.50
CA LEU A 79 17.08 4.50 13.14
C LEU A 79 16.09 4.58 14.31
N ALA A 80 16.47 4.06 15.47
CA ALA A 80 16.18 4.61 16.81
C ALA A 80 15.96 3.57 17.92
N SER A 81 16.65 3.82 19.04
CA SER A 81 16.42 3.32 20.40
C SER A 81 15.41 4.17 21.20
N LEU A 82 14.68 5.10 20.55
CA LEU A 82 13.80 6.09 21.21
C LEU A 82 12.32 6.04 20.74
N LYS A 83 11.94 5.04 19.93
CA LYS A 83 10.58 5.00 19.34
C LYS A 83 9.48 4.68 20.33
N ASP A 84 9.75 3.90 21.38
CA ASP A 84 8.69 3.40 22.26
C ASP A 84 8.14 4.50 23.20
N SER A 85 9.00 5.42 23.68
CA SER A 85 8.57 6.53 24.53
C SER A 85 7.77 7.58 23.77
N VAL A 86 8.19 7.95 22.56
CA VAL A 86 7.44 8.89 21.70
C VAL A 86 6.10 8.30 21.28
N LYS A 87 6.08 7.01 20.95
CA LYS A 87 4.83 6.32 20.59
C LYS A 87 3.84 6.31 21.75
N TYR A 88 4.30 6.10 22.98
CA TYR A 88 3.45 6.20 24.17
C TYR A 88 2.90 7.61 24.36
N SER A 89 3.73 8.65 24.25
CA SER A 89 3.25 10.04 24.36
C SER A 89 2.19 10.39 23.31
N MET A 90 2.36 9.89 22.08
CA MET A 90 1.39 10.10 21.00
C MET A 90 0.04 9.43 21.27
N THR A 91 -0.01 8.28 21.95
CA THR A 91 -1.29 7.60 22.22
C THR A 91 -2.06 8.22 23.39
N GLN A 92 -1.41 9.01 24.23
CA GLN A 92 -2.05 9.67 25.38
C GLN A 92 -2.52 11.10 25.08
N ASN A 93 -2.08 11.69 23.96
CA ASN A 93 -2.36 13.08 23.63
C ASN A 93 -2.82 13.21 22.17
N ASP A 94 -4.11 13.42 21.96
CA ASP A 94 -4.70 13.61 20.63
C ASP A 94 -4.18 14.87 19.90
N SER A 95 -3.65 15.84 20.65
CA SER A 95 -3.04 17.07 20.11
C SER A 95 -1.53 16.97 19.90
N PHE A 96 -0.93 15.79 20.13
CA PHE A 96 0.53 15.61 20.09
C PHE A 96 1.18 16.23 18.84
N TRP A 97 0.64 15.98 17.64
CA TRP A 97 1.21 16.51 16.39
C TRP A 97 0.79 17.94 16.03
N SER A 98 -0.20 18.51 16.71
CA SER A 98 -0.65 19.90 16.49
C SER A 98 0.05 20.91 17.40
N GLU A 99 0.66 20.46 18.51
CA GLU A 99 1.43 21.30 19.43
C GLU A 99 2.65 21.96 18.76
N ARG A 100 2.97 23.20 19.18
CA ARG A 100 4.10 23.97 18.65
C ARG A 100 4.88 24.68 19.77
N PRO A 101 6.23 24.79 19.65
CA PRO A 101 7.07 24.20 18.60
C PRO A 101 7.15 22.67 18.70
N LEU A 102 7.46 21.99 17.60
CA LEU A 102 7.74 20.55 17.64
C LEU A 102 9.03 20.31 18.41
N THR A 103 9.04 19.30 19.28
CA THR A 103 10.27 18.92 20.02
C THR A 103 11.23 18.14 19.13
N ASP A 104 12.53 18.16 19.46
CA ASP A 104 13.55 17.36 18.74
C ASP A 104 13.20 15.87 18.70
N ARG A 105 12.56 15.34 19.75
CA ARG A 105 12.11 13.95 19.79
C ARG A 105 11.04 13.67 18.73
N MET A 106 10.10 14.59 18.53
CA MET A 106 9.05 14.48 17.51
C MET A 106 9.63 14.58 16.10
N VAL A 107 10.54 15.53 15.89
CA VAL A 107 11.23 15.73 14.61
C VAL A 107 12.07 14.49 14.26
N ASN A 108 12.89 14.01 15.20
CA ASN A 108 13.72 12.83 15.00
C ASN A 108 12.88 11.57 14.76
N TYR A 109 11.74 11.43 15.44
CA TYR A 109 10.80 10.33 15.21
C TYR A 109 10.26 10.36 13.78
N ALA A 110 9.72 11.50 13.33
CA ALA A 110 9.17 11.64 11.98
C ALA A 110 10.24 11.47 10.89
N ALA A 111 11.43 12.04 11.10
CA ALA A 111 12.56 11.90 10.19
C ALA A 111 13.03 10.43 10.07
N ALA A 112 13.07 9.69 11.18
CA ALA A 112 13.48 8.29 11.18
C ALA A 112 12.57 7.39 10.34
N ASP A 113 11.26 7.66 10.29
CA ASP A 113 10.33 6.89 9.46
C ASP A 113 10.56 7.16 7.96
N ALA A 114 10.79 8.42 7.57
CA ALA A 114 11.07 8.76 6.17
C ALA A 114 12.46 8.27 5.72
N ALA A 115 13.49 8.41 6.56
CA ALA A 115 14.87 8.08 6.22
C ALA A 115 15.09 6.58 5.95
N GLN A 116 14.27 5.70 6.54
CA GLN A 116 14.37 4.25 6.35
C GLN A 116 13.79 3.76 5.02
N LEU A 117 12.92 4.55 4.37
CA LEU A 117 12.21 4.13 3.16
C LEU A 117 13.15 3.91 1.97
N ILE A 118 14.16 4.77 1.78
CA ILE A 118 15.09 4.63 0.65
C ILE A 118 16.00 3.40 0.80
N PRO A 119 16.68 3.16 1.94
CA PRO A 119 17.40 1.92 2.18
C PRO A 119 16.51 0.69 2.01
N LEU A 120 15.28 0.71 2.55
CA LEU A 120 14.35 -0.40 2.44
C LEU A 120 13.95 -0.68 0.99
N TYR A 121 13.63 0.37 0.22
CA TYR A 121 13.36 0.26 -1.21
C TYR A 121 14.53 -0.38 -1.96
N SER A 122 15.77 0.02 -1.67
CA SER A 122 16.97 -0.54 -2.31
C SER A 122 17.17 -2.04 -2.03
N LYS A 123 16.67 -2.54 -0.90
CA LYS A 123 16.72 -3.97 -0.53
C LYS A 123 15.57 -4.77 -1.15
N ILE A 124 14.38 -4.18 -1.26
CA ILE A 124 13.18 -4.86 -1.76
C ILE A 124 13.17 -4.90 -3.30
N LEU A 125 13.51 -3.80 -3.97
CA LEU A 125 13.37 -3.68 -5.42
C LEU A 125 14.07 -4.81 -6.21
N PRO A 126 15.30 -5.23 -5.88
CA PRO A 126 15.99 -6.30 -6.62
C PRO A 126 15.32 -7.68 -6.51
N LEU A 127 14.41 -7.87 -5.53
CA LEU A 127 13.70 -9.13 -5.33
C LEU A 127 12.42 -9.24 -6.17
N LEU A 128 12.04 -8.14 -6.83
CA LEU A 128 10.92 -8.08 -7.77
C LEU A 128 11.43 -8.34 -9.18
N SER A 129 10.73 -9.22 -9.89
CA SER A 129 11.00 -9.52 -11.29
C SER A 129 10.41 -8.46 -12.23
N GLU A 130 10.81 -8.48 -13.50
CA GLU A 130 10.21 -7.60 -14.52
C GLU A 130 8.70 -7.83 -14.65
N SER A 131 8.26 -9.08 -14.54
CA SER A 131 6.84 -9.45 -14.55
C SER A 131 6.05 -8.90 -13.36
N ASP A 132 6.71 -8.59 -12.24
CA ASP A 132 6.05 -8.06 -11.05
C ASP A 132 5.71 -6.57 -11.18
N ARG A 133 6.36 -5.83 -12.09
CA ARG A 133 6.20 -4.37 -12.19
C ARG A 133 4.78 -3.92 -12.43
N GLY A 134 4.06 -4.61 -13.32
CA GLY A 134 2.68 -4.29 -13.65
C GLY A 134 1.76 -4.45 -12.44
N LEU A 135 1.87 -5.59 -11.75
CA LEU A 135 1.11 -5.86 -10.55
C LEU A 135 1.50 -4.93 -9.39
N MET A 136 2.79 -4.62 -9.23
CA MET A 136 3.28 -3.68 -8.22
C MET A 136 2.70 -2.26 -8.41
N CYS A 137 2.62 -1.80 -9.66
CA CYS A 137 1.97 -0.53 -9.99
C CYS A 137 0.49 -0.55 -9.60
N GLN A 138 -0.20 -1.66 -9.92
CA GLN A 138 -1.61 -1.85 -9.57
C GLN A 138 -1.82 -1.86 -8.04
N LEU A 139 -1.04 -2.63 -7.30
CA LEU A 139 -1.13 -2.74 -5.84
C LEU A 139 -0.87 -1.38 -5.16
N SER A 140 0.13 -0.64 -5.64
CA SER A 140 0.42 0.71 -5.12
C SER A 140 -0.75 1.65 -5.40
N LYS A 141 -1.35 1.58 -6.59
CA LYS A 141 -2.55 2.36 -6.92
C LYS A 141 -3.73 2.01 -6.00
N GLU A 142 -3.93 0.75 -5.67
CA GLU A 142 -4.97 0.36 -4.71
C GLU A 142 -4.74 0.93 -3.32
N GLN A 143 -3.48 1.04 -2.85
CA GLN A 143 -3.20 1.69 -1.58
C GLN A 143 -3.58 3.18 -1.62
N ILE A 144 -3.19 3.88 -2.69
CA ILE A 144 -3.52 5.30 -2.89
C ILE A 144 -5.03 5.53 -2.81
N TYR A 145 -5.83 4.69 -3.48
CA TYR A 145 -7.27 4.88 -3.56
C TYR A 145 -8.06 4.27 -2.40
N THR A 146 -7.45 3.52 -1.48
CA THR A 146 -8.20 2.82 -0.42
C THR A 146 -9.07 3.78 0.41
N MET A 147 -8.55 4.96 0.72
CA MET A 147 -9.28 5.99 1.50
C MET A 147 -9.95 7.05 0.63
N ILE A 148 -9.78 7.01 -0.69
CA ILE A 148 -10.36 7.95 -1.66
C ILE A 148 -11.62 7.34 -2.26
N ASP A 149 -11.52 6.10 -2.73
CA ASP A 149 -12.60 5.32 -3.35
C ASP A 149 -12.47 3.85 -2.92
N GLY A 150 -12.94 3.56 -1.72
CA GLY A 150 -12.86 2.22 -1.15
C GLY A 150 -13.72 1.18 -1.87
N ASP A 151 -14.80 1.59 -2.53
CA ASP A 151 -15.66 0.70 -3.31
C ASP A 151 -14.96 0.21 -4.58
N TRP A 152 -14.30 1.13 -5.29
CA TRP A 152 -13.46 0.78 -6.42
C TRP A 152 -12.36 -0.21 -6.02
N VAL A 153 -11.63 0.05 -4.92
CA VAL A 153 -10.58 -0.86 -4.43
C VAL A 153 -11.15 -2.24 -4.08
N ARG A 154 -12.30 -2.30 -3.37
CA ARG A 154 -12.98 -3.57 -3.05
C ARG A 154 -13.36 -4.34 -4.31
N SER A 155 -13.84 -3.66 -5.34
CA SER A 155 -14.21 -4.31 -6.61
C SER A 155 -13.00 -4.96 -7.28
N ILE A 156 -11.86 -4.28 -7.31
CA ILE A 156 -10.61 -4.80 -7.91
C ILE A 156 -10.05 -5.97 -7.11
N GLN A 157 -10.01 -5.84 -5.79
CA GLN A 157 -9.53 -6.92 -4.92
C GLN A 157 -10.41 -8.17 -5.06
N SER A 158 -11.73 -7.99 -5.15
CA SER A 158 -12.67 -9.10 -5.37
C SER A 158 -12.47 -9.75 -6.74
N PHE A 159 -12.24 -8.96 -7.79
CA PHE A 159 -11.88 -9.46 -9.11
C PHE A 159 -10.57 -10.26 -9.11
N ARG A 160 -9.51 -9.75 -8.46
CA ARG A 160 -8.23 -10.47 -8.35
C ARG A 160 -8.39 -11.81 -7.64
N LYS A 161 -9.10 -11.81 -6.50
CA LYS A 161 -9.43 -13.01 -5.73
C LYS A 161 -10.23 -14.02 -6.58
N GLY A 162 -11.22 -13.55 -7.33
CA GLY A 162 -12.01 -14.38 -8.25
C GLY A 162 -11.15 -15.01 -9.36
N LYS A 163 -10.29 -14.21 -9.99
CA LYS A 163 -9.37 -14.68 -11.05
C LYS A 163 -8.39 -15.73 -10.52
N GLU A 164 -7.77 -15.50 -9.36
CA GLU A 164 -6.86 -16.47 -8.74
C GLU A 164 -7.56 -17.79 -8.43
N LEU A 165 -8.76 -17.73 -7.85
CA LEU A 165 -9.54 -18.94 -7.57
C LEU A 165 -9.85 -19.71 -8.86
N HIS A 166 -10.25 -19.00 -9.92
CA HIS A 166 -10.57 -19.61 -11.21
C HIS A 166 -9.35 -20.33 -11.80
N GLU A 167 -8.16 -19.73 -11.75
CA GLU A 167 -6.92 -20.38 -12.21
C GLU A 167 -6.53 -21.59 -11.35
N ARG A 168 -6.64 -21.50 -10.02
CA ARG A 168 -6.40 -22.65 -9.12
C ARG A 168 -7.36 -23.80 -9.40
N LEU A 169 -8.62 -23.51 -9.69
CA LEU A 169 -9.63 -24.53 -10.01
C LEU A 169 -9.33 -25.25 -11.34
N LYS A 170 -8.80 -24.56 -12.35
CA LYS A 170 -8.37 -25.20 -13.62
C LYS A 170 -7.22 -26.18 -13.43
N GLN A 171 -6.41 -26.00 -12.39
CA GLN A 171 -5.26 -26.85 -12.10
C GLN A 171 -5.62 -28.07 -11.23
N LEU A 172 -6.85 -28.13 -10.70
CA LEU A 172 -7.29 -29.32 -9.98
C LEU A 172 -7.47 -30.49 -10.96
N PRO A 173 -7.05 -31.72 -10.59
CA PRO A 173 -7.36 -32.90 -11.38
C PRO A 173 -8.88 -33.07 -11.54
N ASP A 174 -9.31 -33.76 -12.61
CA ASP A 174 -10.72 -34.08 -12.94
C ASP A 174 -11.35 -35.03 -11.89
N LEU A 175 -11.47 -34.52 -10.67
CA LEU A 175 -12.15 -35.13 -9.55
C LEU A 175 -13.45 -34.35 -9.30
N PRO A 176 -14.55 -35.04 -8.93
CA PRO A 176 -15.80 -34.36 -8.61
C PRO A 176 -15.59 -33.36 -7.46
N LEU A 177 -15.88 -32.08 -7.71
CA LEU A 177 -15.79 -31.05 -6.69
C LEU A 177 -16.71 -31.38 -5.49
N SER A 178 -16.19 -31.21 -4.28
CA SER A 178 -16.95 -31.32 -3.04
C SER A 178 -18.06 -30.26 -2.95
N LYS A 179 -19.04 -30.47 -2.07
CA LYS A 179 -20.14 -29.52 -1.84
C LYS A 179 -19.63 -28.13 -1.41
N GLN A 180 -18.57 -28.07 -0.61
CA GLN A 180 -17.91 -26.82 -0.23
C GLN A 180 -17.22 -26.16 -1.42
N GLN A 181 -16.49 -26.92 -2.25
CA GLN A 181 -15.83 -26.39 -3.44
C GLN A 181 -16.84 -25.82 -4.45
N ARG A 182 -17.97 -26.50 -4.70
CA ARG A 182 -19.05 -25.99 -5.58
C ARG A 182 -19.69 -24.72 -5.04
N LYS A 183 -19.91 -24.63 -3.73
CA LYS A 183 -20.46 -23.43 -3.08
C LYS A 183 -19.50 -22.25 -3.22
N LEU A 184 -18.19 -22.48 -3.05
CA LEU A 184 -17.16 -21.48 -3.28
C LEU A 184 -17.16 -21.03 -4.74
N LEU A 185 -17.12 -21.97 -5.69
CA LEU A 185 -17.08 -21.69 -7.12
C LEU A 185 -18.28 -20.86 -7.59
N ASN A 186 -19.50 -21.19 -7.15
CA ASN A 186 -20.70 -20.41 -7.45
C ASN A 186 -20.67 -19.00 -6.83
N ARG A 187 -20.09 -18.85 -5.63
CA ARG A 187 -19.91 -17.55 -4.97
C ARG A 187 -18.96 -16.63 -5.75
N TYR A 188 -17.97 -17.17 -6.46
CA TYR A 188 -16.98 -16.37 -7.19
C TYR A 188 -17.20 -16.32 -8.71
N ARG A 189 -18.17 -17.09 -9.25
CA ARG A 189 -18.45 -17.19 -10.70
C ARG A 189 -18.75 -15.84 -11.38
N HIS A 190 -19.35 -14.91 -10.66
CA HIS A 190 -19.69 -13.57 -11.15
C HIS A 190 -18.56 -12.54 -10.93
N LEU A 191 -17.55 -12.87 -10.13
CA LEU A 191 -16.43 -11.99 -9.77
C LEU A 191 -15.31 -11.96 -10.84
N VAL A 192 -15.61 -12.37 -12.08
CA VAL A 192 -14.71 -12.28 -13.24
C VAL A 192 -15.09 -11.12 -14.17
N SER A 193 -16.02 -10.26 -13.75
CA SER A 193 -16.35 -9.03 -14.47
C SER A 193 -15.24 -8.00 -14.29
N ILE A 194 -14.74 -7.43 -15.39
CA ILE A 194 -13.66 -6.43 -15.35
C ILE A 194 -14.12 -5.24 -14.49
N PRO A 195 -13.34 -4.84 -13.46
CA PRO A 195 -13.70 -3.71 -12.63
C PRO A 195 -13.69 -2.40 -13.44
N GLN A 196 -14.53 -1.45 -13.03
CA GLN A 196 -14.58 -0.14 -13.67
C GLN A 196 -13.24 0.59 -13.57
N ALA A 197 -12.97 1.49 -14.54
CA ALA A 197 -11.79 2.33 -14.50
C ALA A 197 -11.75 3.15 -13.19
N PRO A 198 -10.56 3.45 -12.65
CA PRO A 198 -10.44 4.32 -11.48
C PRO A 198 -11.10 5.68 -11.75
N PRO A 199 -11.61 6.34 -10.70
CA PRO A 199 -12.15 7.68 -10.85
C PRO A 199 -11.10 8.61 -11.46
N ALA A 200 -11.58 9.55 -12.28
CA ALA A 200 -10.73 10.52 -12.97
C ALA A 200 -9.91 11.30 -11.94
N GLN A 201 -8.61 11.46 -12.20
CA GLN A 201 -7.76 12.27 -11.34
C GLN A 201 -8.17 13.74 -11.48
N PRO A 202 -8.30 14.50 -10.38
CA PRO A 202 -8.48 15.94 -10.47
C PRO A 202 -7.31 16.53 -11.26
N THR A 203 -7.61 17.46 -12.16
CA THR A 203 -6.57 18.04 -13.01
C THR A 203 -5.76 19.03 -12.20
N LEU A 204 -4.44 19.13 -12.47
CA LEU A 204 -3.56 20.13 -11.84
C LEU A 204 -4.00 21.59 -12.08
N ARG A 205 -5.04 21.83 -12.90
CA ARG A 205 -5.65 23.16 -13.07
C ARG A 205 -6.53 23.56 -11.89
N ASP A 206 -6.86 22.62 -11.00
CA ASP A 206 -7.78 22.78 -9.88
C ASP A 206 -7.06 22.87 -8.51
N ILE A 207 -5.71 23.00 -8.49
CA ILE A 207 -4.85 23.10 -7.29
C ILE A 207 -3.85 24.26 -7.46
#